data_AF-B2BGH6-F1
#
_entry.id   AF-B2BGH6-F1
#
_cell.length_a   1.000
_cell.length_b   1.000
_cell.length_c   1.000
_cell.angle_alpha   90.00
_cell.angle_beta   90.00
_cell.angle_gamma   90.00
#
_symmetry.space_group_name_H-M   'P 1'
#
loop_
_entity.id
_entity.type
_entity.pdbx_description
1 polymer ?
#
loop_
_entity_poly.entity_id
_entity_poly.type
_entity_poly.pdbx_seq_one_letter_code
_entity_poly.pdbx_strand_id
1 'polypeptide(L)'
;CFGPAYEYAFIMDADLRKRKLRKKVPMTFVTSEPYIGHLGLGGVGDSRGMLESEMRDHDIKWITNARVTRVEEGRTFVEECDDAGEKIRDHELEFKYSMMLPASKGVDCVAAVEGLCNPRGFVIVDEHQRSPKYKNIYSAGVCIAIPPVEATPVPTGAPKTGYMIEAMATK
;
A
#
# COMPACT_ATOMS: atom_id res chain seq x y z
N CYS A 1 -0.83 -1.39 2.70
CA CYS A 1 -1.73 -0.59 3.54
C CYS A 1 -2.26 0.51 2.66
N PHE A 2 -3.46 0.37 2.09
CA PHE A 2 -3.95 1.27 1.03
C PHE A 2 -5.06 2.20 1.51
N GLY A 3 -5.88 1.77 2.47
CA GLY A 3 -6.97 2.58 3.03
C GLY A 3 -6.56 4.01 3.42
N PRO A 4 -5.45 4.21 4.17
CA PRO A 4 -5.00 5.56 4.52
C PRO A 4 -4.62 6.43 3.34
N ALA A 5 -4.25 5.88 2.18
CA ALA A 5 -3.97 6.68 0.99
C ALA A 5 -5.27 7.27 0.42
N TYR A 6 -6.33 6.45 0.32
CA TYR A 6 -7.66 6.91 -0.08
C TYR A 6 -8.20 7.94 0.91
N GLU A 7 -8.16 7.63 2.21
CA GLU A 7 -8.58 8.56 3.27
C GLU A 7 -7.86 9.90 3.13
N TYR A 8 -6.54 9.88 2.99
CA TYR A 8 -5.74 11.09 2.87
C TYR A 8 -6.10 11.92 1.62
N ALA A 9 -6.35 11.26 0.50
CA ALA A 9 -6.79 11.95 -0.72
C ALA A 9 -8.16 12.64 -0.53
N PHE A 10 -9.12 11.97 0.12
CA PHE A 10 -10.44 12.53 0.35
C PHE A 10 -10.45 13.65 1.39
N ILE A 11 -9.69 13.54 2.50
CA ILE A 11 -9.60 14.64 3.48
C ILE A 11 -8.89 15.86 2.89
N MET A 12 -7.91 15.67 2.01
CA MET A 12 -7.23 16.75 1.29
C MET A 12 -8.22 17.46 0.35
N ASP A 13 -8.98 16.71 -0.45
CA ASP A 13 -10.02 17.29 -1.30
C ASP A 13 -11.07 18.05 -0.48
N ALA A 14 -11.54 17.47 0.63
CA ALA A 14 -12.51 18.11 1.52
C ALA A 14 -11.99 19.43 2.11
N ASP A 15 -10.73 19.47 2.59
CA ASP A 15 -10.12 20.70 3.11
C ASP A 15 -9.93 21.76 2.01
N LEU A 16 -9.46 21.36 0.82
CA LEU A 16 -9.32 22.25 -0.33
C LEU A 16 -10.67 22.84 -0.78
N ARG A 17 -11.75 22.05 -0.73
CA ARG A 17 -13.12 22.53 -1.03
C ARG A 17 -13.61 23.48 0.03
N LYS A 18 -13.42 23.17 1.31
CA LYS A 18 -13.77 24.06 2.45
C LYS A 18 -13.09 25.43 2.32
N ARG A 19 -11.84 25.44 1.84
CA ARG A 19 -11.06 26.66 1.57
C ARG A 19 -11.35 27.31 0.22
N LYS A 20 -12.23 26.72 -0.61
CA LYS A 20 -12.57 27.16 -1.98
C LYS A 20 -11.35 27.20 -2.92
N LEU A 21 -10.37 26.32 -2.68
CA LEU A 21 -9.14 26.21 -3.46
C LEU A 21 -9.12 25.04 -4.44
N ARG A 22 -10.01 24.05 -4.28
CA ARG A 22 -9.99 22.79 -5.06
C ARG A 22 -9.89 22.96 -6.58
N LYS A 23 -10.58 23.96 -7.14
CA LYS A 23 -10.54 24.27 -8.60
C LYS A 23 -9.15 24.69 -9.10
N LYS A 24 -8.25 25.11 -8.21
CA LYS A 24 -6.87 25.53 -8.54
C LYS A 24 -5.85 24.41 -8.34
N VAL A 25 -6.26 23.27 -7.79
CA VAL A 25 -5.36 22.19 -7.37
C VAL A 25 -5.75 20.91 -8.10
N PRO A 26 -5.02 20.52 -9.16
CA PRO A 26 -5.19 19.19 -9.75
C PRO A 26 -4.72 18.12 -8.77
N MET A 27 -5.41 16.99 -8.73
CA MET A 27 -5.08 15.85 -7.88
C MET A 27 -4.93 14.59 -8.71
N THR A 28 -3.90 13.80 -8.43
CA THR A 28 -3.66 12.50 -9.07
C THR A 28 -3.29 11.48 -8.00
N PHE A 29 -3.97 10.35 -8.02
CA PHE A 29 -3.76 9.23 -7.12
C PHE A 29 -2.97 8.13 -7.85
N VAL A 30 -1.79 7.80 -7.34
CA VAL A 30 -0.94 6.76 -7.94
C VAL A 30 -0.92 5.58 -6.96
N THR A 31 -1.23 4.38 -7.46
CA THR A 31 -1.25 3.17 -6.64
C THR A 31 -0.67 1.97 -7.37
N SER A 32 -0.03 1.08 -6.62
CA SER A 32 0.40 -0.23 -7.09
C SER A 32 -0.74 -1.24 -7.18
N GLU A 33 -1.94 -0.88 -6.72
CA GLU A 33 -3.12 -1.73 -6.87
C GLU A 33 -3.46 -1.96 -8.36
N PRO A 34 -3.92 -3.17 -8.73
CA PRO A 34 -4.34 -3.47 -10.10
C PRO A 34 -5.59 -2.70 -10.53
N TYR A 35 -6.42 -2.34 -9.56
CA TYR A 35 -7.59 -1.47 -9.76
C TYR A 35 -7.88 -0.72 -8.45
N ILE A 36 -8.63 0.38 -8.55
CA ILE A 36 -9.01 1.19 -7.39
C ILE A 36 -9.87 0.37 -6.42
N GLY A 37 -9.50 0.34 -5.14
CA GLY A 37 -10.24 -0.40 -4.12
C GLY A 37 -9.88 -1.88 -4.00
N HIS A 38 -8.78 -2.32 -4.63
CA HIS A 38 -8.22 -3.66 -4.39
C HIS A 38 -7.81 -3.86 -2.91
N LEU A 39 -7.30 -2.79 -2.27
CA LEU A 39 -6.92 -2.68 -0.86
C LEU A 39 -5.86 -3.68 -0.37
N GLY A 40 -5.23 -4.42 -1.29
CA GLY A 40 -4.32 -5.52 -0.96
C GLY A 40 -5.06 -6.78 -0.51
N LEU A 41 -6.37 -6.86 -0.78
CA LEU A 41 -7.27 -7.91 -0.30
C LEU A 41 -8.07 -8.58 -1.43
N GLY A 42 -7.80 -8.26 -2.70
CA GLY A 42 -8.65 -8.69 -3.82
C GLY A 42 -9.99 -7.95 -3.88
N GLY A 43 -10.10 -6.79 -3.21
CA GLY A 43 -11.34 -6.04 -3.03
C GLY A 43 -12.19 -6.55 -1.85
N VAL A 44 -13.01 -5.65 -1.27
CA VAL A 44 -13.94 -5.97 -0.19
C VAL A 44 -15.32 -5.43 -0.55
N GLY A 45 -16.31 -6.32 -0.74
CA GLY A 45 -17.63 -5.93 -1.25
C GLY A 45 -17.51 -5.16 -2.58
N ASP A 46 -18.26 -4.06 -2.73
CA ASP A 46 -18.15 -3.16 -3.89
C ASP A 46 -17.16 -1.99 -3.68
N SER A 47 -16.06 -2.26 -2.95
CA SER A 47 -14.99 -1.27 -2.76
C SER A 47 -14.50 -0.64 -4.07
N ARG A 48 -14.47 -1.41 -5.18
CA ARG A 48 -14.08 -0.91 -6.50
C ARG A 48 -15.09 0.11 -7.04
N GLY A 49 -16.35 -0.28 -7.18
CA GLY A 49 -17.38 0.60 -7.74
C GLY A 49 -17.54 1.87 -6.91
N MET A 50 -17.58 1.72 -5.58
CA MET A 50 -17.69 2.83 -4.64
C MET A 50 -16.51 3.80 -4.75
N LEU A 51 -15.27 3.34 -4.60
CA LEU A 51 -14.10 4.23 -4.59
C LEU A 51 -13.84 4.86 -5.97
N GLU A 52 -14.05 4.12 -7.06
CA GLU A 52 -13.95 4.70 -8.41
C GLU A 52 -15.01 5.78 -8.63
N SER A 53 -16.24 5.61 -8.11
CA SER A 53 -17.29 6.63 -8.21
C SER A 53 -16.91 7.89 -7.44
N GLU A 54 -16.54 7.74 -6.18
CA GLU A 54 -16.15 8.87 -5.32
C GLU A 54 -14.94 9.61 -5.90
N MET A 55 -13.94 8.91 -6.44
CA MET A 55 -12.79 9.57 -7.07
C MET A 55 -13.20 10.40 -8.30
N ARG A 56 -14.16 9.93 -9.12
CA ARG A 56 -14.70 10.71 -10.25
C ARG A 56 -15.50 11.92 -9.79
N ASP A 57 -16.37 11.75 -8.80
CA ASP A 57 -17.19 12.85 -8.25
C ASP A 57 -16.32 13.94 -7.61
N HIS A 58 -15.15 13.55 -7.11
CA HIS A 58 -14.15 14.44 -6.56
C HIS A 58 -13.12 14.95 -7.57
N ASP A 59 -13.21 14.61 -8.87
CA ASP A 59 -12.27 14.97 -9.94
C ASP A 59 -10.80 14.60 -9.62
N ILE A 60 -10.61 13.45 -8.96
CA ILE A 60 -9.29 12.89 -8.66
C ILE A 60 -8.95 11.91 -9.77
N LYS A 61 -7.93 12.23 -10.58
CA LYS A 61 -7.42 11.29 -11.60
C LYS A 61 -6.60 10.20 -10.93
N TRP A 62 -6.43 9.04 -11.56
CA TRP A 62 -5.60 7.99 -11.00
C TRP A 62 -4.78 7.21 -12.02
N ILE A 63 -3.75 6.52 -11.51
CA ILE A 63 -2.90 5.58 -12.23
C ILE A 63 -2.78 4.33 -11.34
N THR A 64 -3.26 3.19 -11.83
CA THR A 64 -3.16 1.85 -11.22
C THR A 64 -2.03 1.05 -11.86
N ASN A 65 -1.72 -0.14 -11.35
CA ASN A 65 -0.57 -0.94 -11.79
C ASN A 65 0.72 -0.11 -11.89
N ALA A 66 0.92 0.80 -10.94
CA ALA A 66 1.97 1.80 -11.02
C ALA A 66 3.05 1.60 -9.96
N ARG A 67 4.31 1.79 -10.34
CA ARG A 67 5.45 1.89 -9.41
C ARG A 67 6.21 3.18 -9.61
N VAL A 68 6.54 3.84 -8.50
CA VAL A 68 7.43 5.01 -8.52
C VAL A 68 8.87 4.51 -8.64
N THR A 69 9.58 4.97 -9.68
CA THR A 69 10.99 4.60 -9.90
C THR A 69 11.95 5.60 -9.27
N ARG A 70 11.61 6.89 -9.30
CA ARG A 70 12.37 7.95 -8.65
C ARG A 70 11.49 9.16 -8.31
N VAL A 71 11.92 9.91 -7.31
CA VAL A 71 11.32 11.19 -6.91
C VAL A 71 12.43 12.23 -6.89
N GLU A 72 12.16 13.36 -7.52
CA GLU A 72 13.02 14.54 -7.58
C GLU A 72 12.26 15.75 -7.01
N GLU A 73 12.93 16.90 -6.92
CA GLU A 73 12.28 18.12 -6.42
C GLU A 73 11.10 18.52 -7.31
N GLY A 74 9.89 18.39 -6.77
CA GLY A 74 8.65 18.74 -7.45
C GLY A 74 8.23 17.82 -8.59
N ARG A 75 8.87 16.65 -8.75
CA ARG A 75 8.55 15.68 -9.82
C ARG A 75 8.68 14.23 -9.39
N THR A 76 7.73 13.41 -9.80
CA THR A 76 7.72 11.95 -9.56
C THR A 76 7.69 11.22 -10.89
N PHE A 77 8.51 10.18 -11.02
CA PHE A 77 8.58 9.33 -12.20
C PHE A 77 7.92 8.00 -11.89
N VAL A 78 6.94 7.63 -12.70
CA VAL A 78 6.07 6.48 -12.48
C VAL A 78 6.07 5.58 -13.70
N GLU A 79 6.30 4.29 -13.50
CA GLU A 79 6.08 3.26 -14.51
C GLU A 79 4.70 2.64 -14.30
N GLU A 80 3.86 2.70 -15.32
CA GLU A 80 2.59 1.97 -15.41
C GLU A 80 2.85 0.64 -16.11
N CYS A 81 2.31 -0.43 -15.54
CA CYS A 81 2.44 -1.80 -16.00
C CYS A 81 1.10 -2.35 -16.53
N ASP A 82 1.17 -3.34 -17.42
CA ASP A 82 0.02 -4.17 -17.77
C ASP A 82 -0.24 -5.25 -16.72
N ASP A 83 -1.22 -6.12 -17.00
CA ASP A 83 -1.59 -7.25 -16.12
C ASP A 83 -0.51 -8.34 -16.05
N ALA A 84 0.45 -8.37 -16.98
CA ALA A 84 1.62 -9.25 -16.92
C ALA A 84 2.77 -8.65 -16.08
N GLY A 85 2.64 -7.38 -15.66
CA GLY A 85 3.68 -6.64 -14.94
C GLY A 85 4.71 -5.98 -15.85
N GLU A 86 4.50 -6.06 -17.17
CA GLU A 86 5.38 -5.45 -18.16
C GLU A 86 5.08 -3.96 -18.27
N LYS A 87 6.14 -3.16 -18.41
CA LYS A 87 5.98 -1.70 -18.50
C LYS A 87 5.27 -1.33 -19.81
N ILE A 88 4.19 -0.56 -19.70
CA ILE A 88 3.44 -0.03 -20.85
C ILE A 88 3.59 1.47 -21.03
N ARG A 89 3.90 2.22 -19.96
CA ARG A 89 4.00 3.68 -20.02
C ARG A 89 4.85 4.25 -18.91
N ASP A 90 5.63 5.28 -19.24
CA ASP A 90 6.30 6.15 -18.28
C ASP A 90 5.47 7.43 -18.09
N HIS A 91 5.31 7.87 -16.85
CA HIS A 91 4.70 9.15 -16.49
C HIS A 91 5.69 10.03 -15.74
N GLU A 92 5.70 11.31 -16.08
CA GLU A 92 6.36 12.36 -15.30
C GLU A 92 5.27 13.24 -14.70
N LEU A 93 5.13 13.17 -13.37
CA LEU A 93 4.09 13.88 -12.63
C LEU A 93 4.72 15.02 -11.84
N GLU A 94 4.38 16.26 -12.21
CA GLU A 94 4.75 17.43 -11.43
C GLU A 94 3.88 17.53 -10.17
N PHE A 95 4.49 17.87 -9.04
CA PHE A 95 3.79 18.08 -7.78
C PHE A 95 4.32 19.30 -7.02
N LYS A 96 3.42 20.04 -6.39
CA LYS A 96 3.77 21.00 -5.32
C LYS A 96 3.66 20.39 -3.94
N TYR A 97 2.89 19.31 -3.82
CA TYR A 97 2.68 18.54 -2.61
C TYR A 97 2.46 17.08 -3.01
N SER A 98 3.12 16.15 -2.31
CA SER A 98 2.95 14.72 -2.52
C SER A 98 2.97 13.97 -1.18
N MET A 99 2.20 12.89 -1.11
CA MET A 99 2.20 11.95 -0.01
C MET A 99 2.14 10.56 -0.64
N MET A 100 3.05 9.67 -0.23
CA MET A 100 3.10 8.30 -0.71
C MET A 100 3.26 7.37 0.48
N LEU A 101 2.49 6.28 0.50
CA LEU A 101 2.67 5.22 1.48
C LEU A 101 3.82 4.32 1.04
N PRO A 102 4.90 4.20 1.82
CA PRO A 102 6.03 3.36 1.44
C PRO A 102 5.71 1.88 1.63
N ALA A 103 6.42 1.02 0.90
CA ALA A 103 6.41 -0.41 1.18
C ALA A 103 7.03 -0.70 2.56
N SER A 104 6.40 -1.58 3.33
CA SER A 104 6.97 -2.04 4.60
C SER A 104 8.08 -3.09 4.37
N LYS A 105 9.08 -3.05 5.24
CA LYS A 105 10.10 -4.10 5.42
C LYS A 105 10.29 -4.37 6.91
N GLY A 106 10.86 -5.52 7.24
CA GLY A 106 11.36 -5.77 8.58
C GLY A 106 12.44 -4.77 8.99
N VAL A 107 12.50 -4.46 10.29
CA VAL A 107 13.55 -3.62 10.85
C VAL A 107 14.88 -4.36 10.83
N ASP A 108 15.97 -3.63 10.58
CA ASP A 108 17.26 -4.23 10.20
C ASP A 108 17.83 -5.19 11.28
N CYS A 109 17.67 -4.86 12.56
CA CYS A 109 18.15 -5.72 13.66
C CYS A 109 17.41 -7.07 13.75
N VAL A 110 16.14 -7.13 13.35
CA VAL A 110 15.35 -8.37 13.33
C VAL A 110 15.62 -9.14 12.03
N ALA A 111 15.70 -8.43 10.90
CA ALA A 111 15.98 -9.02 9.59
C ALA A 111 17.37 -9.67 9.51
N ALA A 112 18.35 -9.16 10.27
CA ALA A 112 19.71 -9.69 10.33
C ALA A 112 19.82 -11.03 11.10
N VAL A 113 18.78 -11.43 11.85
CA VAL A 113 18.81 -12.71 12.58
C VAL A 113 18.67 -13.86 11.59
N GLU A 114 19.76 -14.61 11.43
CA GLU A 114 19.86 -15.68 10.45
C GLU A 114 18.70 -16.68 10.59
N GLY A 115 17.95 -16.89 9.50
CA GLY A 115 16.83 -17.84 9.43
C GLY A 115 15.60 -17.50 10.27
N LEU A 116 15.53 -16.29 10.85
CA LEU A 116 14.33 -15.82 11.55
C LEU A 116 13.28 -15.26 10.58
N CYS A 117 13.73 -14.59 9.52
CA CYS A 117 12.89 -13.79 8.65
C CYS A 117 12.85 -14.31 7.21
N ASN A 118 11.82 -13.90 6.47
CA ASN A 118 11.80 -14.03 5.01
C ASN A 118 12.72 -12.97 4.34
N PRO A 119 12.92 -12.99 3.02
CA PRO A 119 13.80 -12.03 2.33
C PRO A 119 13.44 -10.55 2.50
N ARG A 120 12.20 -10.24 2.92
CA ARG A 120 11.75 -8.87 3.22
C ARG A 120 11.92 -8.47 4.69
N GLY A 121 12.50 -9.34 5.51
CA GLY A 121 12.76 -9.10 6.93
C GLY A 121 11.57 -9.35 7.86
N PHE A 122 10.48 -9.93 7.37
CA PHE A 122 9.34 -10.28 8.23
C PHE A 122 9.57 -11.62 8.91
N VAL A 123 9.28 -11.71 10.21
CA VAL A 123 9.51 -12.88 11.04
C VAL A 123 8.61 -14.04 10.57
N ILE A 124 9.21 -15.20 10.33
CA ILE A 124 8.48 -16.42 10.00
C ILE A 124 7.99 -17.06 11.30
N VAL A 125 6.68 -17.30 11.39
CA VAL A 125 6.02 -17.86 12.58
C VAL A 125 5.17 -19.08 12.22
N ASP A 126 4.95 -19.96 13.19
CA ASP A 126 3.92 -21.00 13.16
C ASP A 126 2.53 -20.44 13.56
N GLU A 127 1.51 -21.30 13.60
CA GLU A 127 0.13 -20.94 14.00
C GLU A 127 -0.01 -20.48 15.45
N HIS A 128 1.04 -20.63 16.26
CA HIS A 128 1.12 -20.18 17.66
C HIS A 128 2.03 -18.96 17.80
N GLN A 129 2.24 -18.21 16.70
CA GLN A 129 3.04 -16.99 16.68
C GLN A 129 4.52 -17.19 17.07
N ARG A 130 5.02 -18.42 17.02
CA ARG A 130 6.39 -18.78 17.43
C ARG A 130 7.28 -19.01 16.22
N SER A 131 8.54 -18.60 16.31
CA SER A 131 9.52 -18.91 15.27
C SER A 131 9.73 -20.44 15.15
N PRO A 132 9.65 -21.01 13.93
CA PRO A 132 9.99 -22.41 13.72
C PRO A 132 11.45 -22.73 14.04
N LYS A 133 12.38 -21.79 13.79
CA LYS A 133 13.82 -21.93 14.04
C LYS A 133 14.20 -21.72 15.50
N TYR A 134 13.65 -20.70 16.15
CA TYR A 134 14.00 -20.33 17.53
C TYR A 134 12.78 -20.45 18.46
N LYS A 135 12.71 -21.54 19.23
CA LYS A 135 11.50 -21.89 20.02
C LYS A 135 11.16 -20.93 21.17
N ASN A 136 12.08 -20.03 21.52
CA ASN A 136 11.89 -18.98 22.51
C ASN A 136 11.60 -17.60 21.89
N ILE A 137 11.50 -17.49 20.57
CA ILE A 137 11.17 -16.24 19.88
C ILE A 137 9.73 -16.32 19.38
N TYR A 138 8.95 -15.31 19.74
CA TYR A 138 7.57 -15.11 19.30
C TYR A 138 7.46 -13.76 18.58
N SER A 139 6.48 -13.63 17.70
CA SER A 139 6.25 -12.39 16.96
C SER A 139 4.77 -12.22 16.63
N ALA A 140 4.28 -10.99 16.80
CA ALA A 140 2.90 -10.60 16.53
C ALA A 140 2.88 -9.20 15.89
N GLY A 141 1.88 -8.91 15.07
CA GLY A 141 1.73 -7.60 14.45
C GLY A 141 2.19 -7.53 12.99
N VAL A 142 2.50 -6.31 12.54
CA VAL A 142 2.92 -6.04 11.14
C VAL A 142 4.24 -6.73 10.80
N CYS A 143 5.07 -7.06 11.79
CA CYS A 143 6.39 -7.64 11.62
C CYS A 143 6.39 -9.12 11.23
N ILE A 144 5.24 -9.82 11.25
CA ILE A 144 5.18 -11.23 10.85
C ILE A 144 5.02 -11.39 9.33
N ALA A 145 5.57 -12.48 8.81
CA ALA A 145 5.40 -12.88 7.43
C ALA A 145 3.99 -13.44 7.23
N ILE A 146 3.18 -12.74 6.45
CA ILE A 146 1.89 -13.25 5.94
C ILE A 146 2.01 -13.28 4.42
N PRO A 147 1.71 -14.41 3.76
CA PRO A 147 1.70 -14.48 2.30
C PRO A 147 0.70 -13.45 1.73
N PRO A 148 0.98 -12.87 0.56
CA PRO A 148 0.01 -12.04 -0.12
C PRO A 148 -1.23 -12.87 -0.48
N VAL A 149 -2.41 -12.23 -0.54
CA VAL A 149 -3.68 -12.89 -0.89
C VAL A 149 -3.68 -13.40 -2.33
N GLU A 150 -3.02 -12.67 -3.23
CA GLU A 150 -2.79 -13.03 -4.62
C GLU A 150 -1.52 -12.35 -5.13
N ALA A 151 -1.01 -12.81 -6.27
CA ALA A 151 0.04 -12.10 -7.00
C ALA A 151 -0.59 -10.98 -7.82
N THR A 152 -0.05 -9.76 -7.71
CA THR A 152 -0.48 -8.59 -8.48
C THR A 152 0.63 -8.12 -9.44
N PRO A 153 0.30 -7.44 -10.55
CA PRO A 153 1.29 -7.07 -11.57
C PRO A 153 2.41 -6.18 -11.02
N VAL A 154 2.05 -5.20 -10.20
CA VAL A 154 2.98 -4.49 -9.33
C VAL A 154 2.86 -5.10 -7.93
N PRO A 155 3.97 -5.44 -7.22
CA PRO A 155 3.89 -6.10 -5.92
C PRO A 155 3.05 -5.33 -4.89
N THR A 156 1.96 -5.95 -4.45
CA THR A 156 1.15 -5.50 -3.32
C THR A 156 1.18 -6.52 -2.18
N GLY A 157 0.74 -6.11 -0.99
CA GLY A 157 0.72 -6.98 0.18
C GLY A 157 -0.52 -6.78 1.02
N ALA A 158 -0.96 -7.88 1.66
CA ALA A 158 -2.11 -7.87 2.54
C ALA A 158 -1.85 -7.00 3.79
N PRO A 159 -2.81 -6.13 4.17
CA PRO A 159 -2.71 -5.31 5.37
C PRO A 159 -2.77 -6.19 6.63
N LYS A 160 -2.10 -5.74 7.69
CA LYS A 160 -2.22 -6.32 9.03
C LYS A 160 -2.96 -5.34 9.93
N THR A 161 -4.22 -5.63 10.24
CA THR A 161 -5.14 -4.70 10.93
C THR A 161 -5.32 -5.05 12.41
N GLY A 162 -5.84 -4.11 13.20
CA GLY A 162 -5.89 -4.18 14.66
C GLY A 162 -6.48 -5.47 15.21
N TYR A 163 -7.67 -5.90 14.79
CA TYR A 163 -8.29 -7.13 15.29
C TYR A 163 -7.40 -8.37 15.08
N MET A 164 -6.78 -8.49 13.90
CA MET A 164 -5.88 -9.60 13.60
C MET A 164 -4.63 -9.56 14.49
N ILE A 165 -4.07 -8.37 14.72
CA ILE A 165 -2.88 -8.17 15.56
C ILE A 165 -3.20 -8.50 17.03
N GLU A 166 -4.33 -8.04 17.54
CA GLU A 166 -4.79 -8.35 18.90
C GLU A 166 -4.98 -9.87 19.08
N ALA A 167 -5.53 -10.56 18.08
CA ALA A 167 -5.66 -12.00 18.10
C ALA A 167 -4.30 -12.72 18.14
N MET A 168 -3.28 -12.23 17.41
CA MET A 168 -1.92 -12.77 17.48
C MET A 168 -1.26 -12.54 18.86
N ALA A 169 -1.61 -11.46 19.55
CA ALA A 169 -0.98 -11.12 20.82
C ALA A 169 -1.61 -11.85 22.02
N THR A 170 -2.88 -12.28 21.88
CA THR A 170 -3.70 -12.79 22.99
C THR A 170 -4.03 -14.28 22.89
N LYS A 171 -3.71 -14.92 21.76
CA LYS A 171 -3.90 -16.37 21.52
C LYS A 171 -2.58 -17.01 21.12
#